data_AF-A0A3E0RKA3-F1
#
_entry.id   AF-A0A3E0RKA3-F1
#
_cell.length_a   1.000
_cell.length_b   1.000
_cell.length_c   1.000
_cell.angle_alpha   90.00
_cell.angle_beta   90.00
_cell.angle_gamma   90.00
#
_symmetry.space_group_name_H-M   'P 1'
#
loop_
_entity.id
_entity.type
_entity.pdbx_description
1 polymer ?
#
loop_
_entity_poly.entity_id
_entity_poly.type
_entity_poly.pdbx_seq_one_letter_code
_entity_poly.pdbx_strand_id
1 'polypeptide(L)'
;NGGGSLQAATEIAGLFTEKGPQVQVKSFQNGTRAKGNKDPKVYWDGPLVVLVNNYSASASEIVSAALQDRGRALIVGPSKSTFGKGTVQNMFDLDRAVNGPLNDLKPLGAIKITTEKFYRISGGTTQLQGVVPDISLPGAYDLIDMGEKEYDHALPVDYVAKANYTEEDGWSKSFKKAQKASVKRVEADSVFIKSAEYAKWIKSGEENAFILLDYNVYVSFQDSIKKEGERFKNLYKLKDSTGVVPLPDHLVMFETDSVQKDIYTKWYRNLAKDAVLREGVEIIATLK
;
A
#
# COMPACT_ATOMS: atom_id res chain seq x y z
N ASN A 1 3.14 -2.22 -2.29
CA ASN A 1 4.51 -2.46 -1.75
C ASN A 1 4.35 -3.22 -0.44
N GLY A 2 4.79 -4.48 -0.36
CA GLY A 2 4.56 -5.36 0.79
C GLY A 2 5.39 -5.06 2.05
N GLY A 3 6.25 -4.04 2.00
CA GLY A 3 7.03 -3.56 3.14
C GLY A 3 8.52 -3.84 3.01
N GLY A 4 9.21 -3.90 4.16
CA GLY A 4 10.67 -4.00 4.21
C GLY A 4 11.20 -3.62 5.58
N SER A 5 12.35 -2.93 5.61
CA SER A 5 12.99 -2.51 6.85
C SER A 5 12.18 -1.44 7.59
N LEU A 6 11.97 -1.65 8.89
CA LEU A 6 11.39 -0.66 9.80
C LEU A 6 12.20 0.64 9.82
N GLN A 7 13.54 0.53 9.81
CA GLN A 7 14.42 1.69 9.80
C GLN A 7 14.23 2.51 8.51
N ALA A 8 14.18 1.84 7.36
CA ALA A 8 13.94 2.50 6.08
C ALA A 8 12.58 3.22 6.08
N ALA A 9 11.53 2.63 6.66
CA ALA A 9 10.23 3.28 6.80
C ALA A 9 10.32 4.59 7.60
N THR A 10 11.00 4.55 8.75
CA THR A 10 11.17 5.76 9.59
C THR A 10 12.03 6.83 8.92
N GLU A 11 13.04 6.43 8.13
CA GLU A 11 13.90 7.36 7.40
C GLU A 11 13.16 7.99 6.21
N ILE A 12 12.39 7.21 5.44
CA ILE A 12 11.57 7.69 4.32
C ILE A 12 10.52 8.70 4.82
N ALA A 13 9.80 8.40 5.90
CA ALA A 13 8.85 9.36 6.49
C ALA A 13 9.55 10.64 6.96
N GLY A 14 10.78 10.53 7.47
CA GLY A 14 11.62 11.65 7.88
C GLY A 14 12.06 12.57 6.75
N LEU A 15 12.05 12.13 5.49
CA LEU A 15 12.37 13.01 4.35
C LEU A 15 11.35 14.15 4.18
N PHE A 16 10.15 13.97 4.73
CA PHE A 16 9.02 14.88 4.55
C PHE A 16 8.57 15.55 5.84
N THR A 17 9.12 15.17 6.99
CA THR A 17 8.62 15.58 8.30
C THR A 17 9.77 15.99 9.20
N GLU A 18 9.51 16.93 10.12
CA GLU A 18 10.48 17.30 11.14
C GLU A 18 10.82 16.11 12.06
N LYS A 19 11.91 16.26 12.83
CA LYS A 19 12.35 15.25 13.78
C LYS A 19 11.23 14.89 14.76
N GLY A 20 10.95 13.59 14.90
CA GLY A 20 10.00 13.10 15.87
C GLY A 20 9.66 11.62 15.68
N PRO A 21 8.69 11.09 16.43
CA PRO A 21 8.26 9.72 16.24
C PRO A 21 7.57 9.57 14.88
N GLN A 22 7.83 8.46 14.20
CA GLN A 22 7.15 8.03 12.97
C GLN A 22 6.34 6.75 13.20
N VAL A 23 6.68 6.00 14.25
CA VAL A 23 6.00 4.75 14.62
C VAL A 23 6.25 4.45 16.09
N GLN A 24 5.35 3.71 16.73
CA GLN A 24 5.58 3.13 18.05
C GLN A 24 5.70 1.62 17.94
N VAL A 25 6.65 0.99 18.63
CA VAL A 25 6.80 -0.47 18.71
C VAL A 25 6.64 -0.94 20.14
N LYS A 26 5.93 -2.05 20.33
CA LYS A 26 5.74 -2.69 21.62
C LYS A 26 6.33 -4.09 21.55
N SER A 27 7.33 -4.34 22.39
CA SER A 27 7.84 -5.69 22.60
C SER A 27 7.24 -6.28 23.87
N PHE A 28 7.28 -7.60 23.99
CA PHE A 28 6.79 -8.31 25.16
C PHE A 28 7.55 -7.98 26.46
N GLN A 29 8.80 -7.51 26.37
CA GLN A 29 9.66 -7.24 27.54
C GLN A 29 9.77 -5.76 27.90
N ASN A 30 9.79 -4.87 26.91
CA ASN A 30 10.29 -3.50 27.08
C ASN A 30 9.23 -2.41 26.89
N GLY A 31 7.95 -2.79 26.99
CA GLY A 31 6.83 -1.87 26.80
C GLY A 31 6.82 -1.22 25.41
N THR A 32 6.13 -0.08 25.31
CA THR A 32 5.99 0.70 24.07
C THR A 32 7.09 1.73 23.94
N ARG A 33 7.74 1.79 22.77
CA ARG A 33 8.81 2.73 22.45
C ARG A 33 8.55 3.39 21.11
N ALA A 34 8.69 4.70 21.05
CA ALA A 34 8.60 5.44 19.80
C ALA A 34 9.93 5.34 19.01
N LYS A 35 9.84 5.19 17.69
CA LYS A 35 10.96 5.22 16.76
C LYS A 35 10.73 6.32 15.73
N GLY A 36 11.79 6.99 15.33
CA GLY A 36 11.74 8.15 14.44
C GLY A 36 12.96 8.25 13.53
N ASN A 37 12.94 9.25 12.65
CA ASN A 37 14.07 9.59 11.79
C ASN A 37 15.26 10.14 12.58
N LYS A 38 16.47 9.83 12.10
CA LYS A 38 17.73 10.34 12.68
C LYS A 38 18.05 11.74 12.18
N ASP A 39 17.87 11.97 10.88
CA ASP A 39 18.12 13.25 10.22
C ASP A 39 16.92 14.19 10.43
N PRO A 40 17.09 15.37 11.04
CA PRO A 40 16.01 16.35 11.22
C PRO A 40 15.65 17.11 9.94
N LYS A 41 16.44 16.99 8.86
CA LYS A 41 16.26 17.77 7.64
C LYS A 41 15.03 17.30 6.87
N VAL A 42 14.13 18.24 6.59
CA VAL A 42 13.07 18.05 5.60
C VAL A 42 13.65 18.27 4.20
N TYR A 43 13.58 17.23 3.37
CA TYR A 43 14.08 17.25 1.99
C TYR A 43 13.02 17.72 0.99
N TRP A 44 11.74 17.60 1.34
CA TRP A 44 10.62 18.11 0.55
C TRP A 44 9.50 18.60 1.47
N ASP A 45 9.18 19.89 1.39
CA ASP A 45 8.14 20.58 2.15
C ASP A 45 6.90 20.94 1.31
N GLY A 46 6.94 20.72 -0.01
CA GLY A 46 5.82 20.97 -0.93
C GLY A 46 4.66 19.96 -0.83
N PRO A 47 3.65 20.06 -1.71
CA PRO A 47 2.52 19.13 -1.76
C PRO A 47 2.96 17.67 -1.87
N LEU A 48 2.30 16.79 -1.12
CA LEU A 48 2.64 15.37 -1.07
C LEU A 48 1.36 14.51 -1.03
N VAL A 49 1.34 13.49 -1.88
CA VAL A 49 0.30 12.46 -1.96
C VAL A 49 1.01 11.12 -1.92
N VAL A 50 0.48 10.18 -1.14
CA VAL A 50 0.99 8.81 -1.07
C VAL A 50 -0.05 7.87 -1.66
N LEU A 51 0.33 7.17 -2.72
CA LEU A 51 -0.53 6.17 -3.36
C LEU A 51 -0.37 4.82 -2.67
N VAL A 52 -1.48 4.23 -2.24
CA VAL A 52 -1.53 2.92 -1.58
C VAL A 52 -2.56 2.01 -2.23
N ASN A 53 -2.52 0.71 -1.92
CA ASN A 53 -3.60 -0.22 -2.24
C ASN A 53 -3.69 -1.30 -1.16
N ASN A 54 -4.59 -2.27 -1.35
CA ASN A 54 -4.76 -3.44 -0.49
C ASN A 54 -3.50 -4.32 -0.34
N TYR A 55 -2.50 -4.20 -1.22
CA TYR A 55 -1.20 -4.89 -1.13
C TYR A 55 -0.10 -4.04 -0.48
N SER A 56 -0.39 -2.79 -0.09
CA SER A 56 0.52 -2.02 0.76
C SER A 56 0.52 -2.61 2.15
N ALA A 57 1.68 -3.05 2.65
CA ALA A 57 1.78 -3.75 3.92
C ALA A 57 3.00 -3.31 4.73
N SER A 58 2.97 -3.52 6.05
CA SER A 58 4.12 -3.39 6.96
C SER A 58 4.80 -2.01 6.86
N ALA A 59 6.07 -1.93 6.46
CA ALA A 59 6.82 -0.68 6.31
C ALA A 59 6.09 0.38 5.46
N SER A 60 5.36 -0.02 4.41
CA SER A 60 4.57 0.92 3.61
C SER A 60 3.44 1.55 4.42
N GLU A 61 2.79 0.76 5.27
CA GLU A 61 1.72 1.23 6.16
C GLU A 61 2.26 2.15 7.24
N ILE A 62 3.49 1.91 7.71
CA ILE A 62 4.18 2.82 8.64
C ILE A 62 4.40 4.19 7.99
N VAL A 63 4.94 4.23 6.77
CA VAL A 63 5.17 5.49 6.05
C VAL A 63 3.84 6.22 5.83
N SER A 64 2.82 5.54 5.31
CA SER A 64 1.51 6.13 5.06
C SER A 64 0.84 6.62 6.35
N ALA A 65 0.85 5.82 7.42
CA ALA A 65 0.26 6.22 8.70
C ALA A 65 0.99 7.40 9.34
N ALA A 66 2.32 7.42 9.30
CA ALA A 66 3.11 8.51 9.87
C ALA A 66 2.84 9.85 9.17
N LEU A 67 2.80 9.84 7.84
CA LEU A 67 2.52 11.03 7.05
C LEU A 67 1.06 11.49 7.19
N GLN A 68 0.13 10.54 7.32
CA GLN A 68 -1.29 10.84 7.57
C GLN A 68 -1.53 11.40 8.97
N ASP A 69 -1.00 10.76 10.01
CA ASP A 69 -1.15 11.19 11.41
C ASP A 69 -0.59 12.59 11.66
N ARG A 70 0.43 12.99 10.89
CA ARG A 70 1.02 14.33 10.94
C ARG A 70 0.28 15.35 10.10
N GLY A 71 -0.69 14.96 9.28
CA GLY A 71 -1.29 15.88 8.31
C GLY A 71 -0.32 16.33 7.21
N ARG A 72 0.76 15.57 6.97
CA ARG A 72 1.81 15.93 6.00
C ARG A 72 1.46 15.55 4.57
N ALA A 73 0.72 14.47 4.37
CA ALA A 73 0.33 13.98 3.05
C ALA A 73 -1.11 13.46 3.04
N LEU A 74 -1.76 13.55 1.86
CA LEU A 74 -2.99 12.80 1.60
C LEU A 74 -2.64 11.38 1.19
N ILE A 75 -3.27 10.40 1.84
CA ILE A 75 -3.21 8.99 1.46
C ILE A 75 -4.34 8.71 0.48
N VAL A 76 -4.02 8.17 -0.69
CA VAL A 76 -4.96 7.97 -1.79
C VAL A 76 -4.77 6.56 -2.33
N GLY A 77 -5.85 5.88 -2.69
CA GLY A 77 -5.69 4.54 -3.24
C GLY A 77 -6.98 3.82 -3.56
N PRO A 78 -6.92 2.80 -4.43
CA PRO A 78 -8.00 1.84 -4.55
C PRO A 78 -8.08 0.97 -3.29
N SER A 79 -9.31 0.74 -2.81
CA SER A 79 -9.66 0.01 -1.58
C SER A 79 -9.99 0.87 -0.35
N LYS A 80 -10.66 0.22 0.60
CA LYS A 80 -11.08 0.76 1.90
C LYS A 80 -9.90 0.91 2.87
N SER A 81 -8.89 0.05 2.74
CA SER A 81 -7.69 0.07 3.58
C SER A 81 -6.51 -0.60 2.88
N THR A 82 -5.31 -0.39 3.41
CA THR A 82 -4.14 -1.21 3.13
C THR A 82 -4.24 -2.60 3.79
N PHE A 83 -3.20 -3.43 3.65
CA PHE A 83 -3.22 -4.86 3.99
C PHE A 83 -3.54 -5.16 5.46
N GLY A 84 -3.11 -4.31 6.40
CA GLY A 84 -3.39 -4.46 7.81
C GLY A 84 -2.34 -5.24 8.60
N LYS A 85 -1.08 -5.24 8.15
CA LYS A 85 -0.02 -5.93 8.87
C LYS A 85 0.56 -4.99 9.93
N GLY A 86 0.41 -5.34 11.20
CA GLY A 86 0.88 -4.55 12.36
C GLY A 86 1.95 -5.25 13.20
N THR A 87 2.64 -6.25 12.64
CA THR A 87 3.62 -7.07 13.35
C THR A 87 5.03 -6.98 12.75
N VAL A 88 6.03 -7.05 13.63
CA VAL A 88 7.44 -7.15 13.26
C VAL A 88 7.90 -8.58 13.47
N GLN A 89 8.49 -9.16 12.42
CA GLN A 89 9.03 -10.50 12.44
C GLN A 89 10.56 -10.44 12.32
N ASN A 90 11.24 -11.16 13.20
CA ASN A 90 12.70 -11.30 13.16
C ASN A 90 13.08 -12.72 12.73
N MET A 91 14.18 -12.83 11.98
CA MET A 91 14.74 -14.10 11.54
C MET A 91 15.89 -14.49 12.46
N PHE A 92 15.81 -15.68 13.03
CA PHE A 92 16.78 -16.26 13.94
C PHE A 92 17.49 -17.40 13.21
N ASP A 93 18.75 -17.15 12.88
CA ASP A 93 19.63 -18.15 12.27
C ASP A 93 20.02 -19.21 13.29
N LEU A 94 19.64 -20.45 13.04
CA LEU A 94 19.87 -21.57 13.95
C LEU A 94 21.33 -22.01 13.95
N ASP A 95 22.09 -21.75 12.89
CA ASP A 95 23.51 -22.06 12.84
C ASP A 95 24.31 -21.23 13.84
N ARG A 96 23.83 -20.04 14.21
CA ARG A 96 24.44 -19.18 15.23
C ARG A 96 24.12 -19.64 16.65
N ALA A 97 23.01 -20.36 16.84
CA ALA A 97 22.58 -20.86 18.14
C ALA A 97 23.26 -22.18 18.52
N VAL A 98 23.76 -22.93 17.54
CA VAL A 98 24.40 -24.24 17.72
C VAL A 98 25.90 -24.14 17.51
N ASN A 99 26.70 -24.61 18.48
CA ASN A 99 28.16 -24.64 18.41
C ASN A 99 28.71 -25.95 18.97
N GLY A 100 29.97 -26.28 18.65
CA GLY A 100 30.68 -27.42 19.22
C GLY A 100 30.31 -28.75 18.55
N PRO A 101 30.02 -29.83 19.31
CA PRO A 101 29.80 -31.18 18.75
C PRO A 101 28.64 -31.30 17.76
N LEU A 102 27.77 -30.30 17.70
CA LEU A 102 26.62 -30.25 16.80
C LEU A 102 26.90 -29.47 15.50
N ASN A 103 28.14 -29.02 15.27
CA ASN A 103 28.52 -28.28 14.05
C ASN A 103 28.33 -29.08 12.77
N ASP A 104 28.48 -30.40 12.83
CA ASP A 104 28.33 -31.29 11.66
C ASP A 104 26.87 -31.38 11.17
N LEU A 105 25.91 -30.85 11.94
CA LEU A 105 24.49 -30.79 11.56
C LEU A 105 24.14 -29.53 10.75
N LYS A 106 25.08 -28.60 10.55
CA LYS A 106 24.84 -27.37 9.79
C LYS A 106 24.80 -27.65 8.27
N PRO A 107 23.96 -26.95 7.50
CA PRO A 107 23.11 -25.82 7.92
C PRO A 107 21.76 -26.26 8.48
N LEU A 108 21.35 -25.62 9.57
CA LEU A 108 20.10 -25.85 10.28
C LEU A 108 18.98 -24.93 9.81
N GLY A 109 19.30 -23.92 8.99
CA GLY A 109 18.35 -22.93 8.49
C GLY A 109 18.00 -21.87 9.53
N ALA A 110 16.80 -21.28 9.41
CA ALA A 110 16.38 -20.17 10.25
C ALA A 110 14.89 -20.24 10.61
N ILE A 111 14.53 -19.64 11.75
CA ILE A 111 13.14 -19.49 12.18
C ILE A 111 12.76 -18.02 12.08
N LYS A 112 11.57 -17.75 11.53
CA LYS A 112 10.99 -16.40 11.50
C LYS A 112 9.84 -16.31 12.48
N ILE A 113 9.98 -15.46 13.51
CA ILE A 113 8.98 -15.31 14.56
C ILE A 113 8.57 -13.86 14.74
N THR A 114 7.30 -13.64 15.10
CA THR A 114 6.79 -12.33 15.52
C THR A 114 7.37 -11.97 16.87
N THR A 115 7.94 -10.76 16.99
CA THR A 115 8.63 -10.31 18.21
C THR A 115 8.09 -9.00 18.77
N GLU A 116 7.50 -8.16 17.91
CA GLU A 116 6.93 -6.87 18.29
C GLU A 116 5.63 -6.61 17.52
N LYS A 117 4.76 -5.78 18.10
CA LYS A 117 3.69 -5.10 17.36
C LYS A 117 4.09 -3.64 17.12
N PHE A 118 3.66 -3.07 16.00
CA PHE A 118 3.80 -1.65 15.75
C PHE A 118 2.46 -0.93 15.70
N TYR A 119 2.50 0.35 16.05
CA TYR A 119 1.36 1.22 16.27
C TYR A 119 1.64 2.57 15.62
N ARG A 120 0.55 3.22 15.24
CA ARG A 120 0.52 4.60 14.75
C ARG A 120 1.01 5.55 15.83
N ILE A 121 1.52 6.71 15.43
CA ILE A 121 1.95 7.74 16.40
C ILE A 121 0.74 8.38 17.10
N SER A 122 -0.43 8.34 16.45
CA SER A 122 -1.72 8.66 17.06
C SER A 122 -2.19 7.67 18.15
N GLY A 123 -1.52 6.51 18.31
CA GLY A 123 -1.89 5.46 19.26
C GLY A 123 -2.75 4.33 18.67
N GLY A 124 -3.25 4.54 17.44
CA GLY A 124 -3.94 3.54 16.62
C GLY A 124 -3.05 2.35 16.22
N THR A 125 -3.62 1.34 15.57
CA THR A 125 -2.87 0.22 15.00
C THR A 125 -3.20 0.04 13.52
N THR A 126 -2.26 -0.53 12.77
CA THR A 126 -2.54 -1.04 11.42
C THR A 126 -2.95 -2.50 11.47
N GLN A 127 -2.73 -3.23 12.57
CA GLN A 127 -3.06 -4.65 12.68
C GLN A 127 -4.56 -4.86 12.37
N LEU A 128 -4.85 -5.69 11.37
CA LEU A 128 -6.19 -5.97 10.81
C LEU A 128 -6.95 -4.79 10.18
N GLN A 129 -6.54 -3.56 10.45
CA GLN A 129 -7.26 -2.33 10.06
C GLN A 129 -6.59 -1.59 8.89
N GLY A 130 -5.29 -1.79 8.72
CA GLY A 130 -4.46 -1.07 7.76
C GLY A 130 -4.45 0.45 7.98
N VAL A 131 -4.15 1.16 6.90
CA VAL A 131 -4.27 2.60 6.75
C VAL A 131 -5.44 2.85 5.82
N VAL A 132 -6.45 3.56 6.34
CA VAL A 132 -7.60 4.00 5.54
C VAL A 132 -7.16 5.23 4.73
N PRO A 133 -7.28 5.21 3.38
CA PRO A 133 -6.98 6.38 2.56
C PRO A 133 -7.88 7.57 2.91
N ASP A 134 -7.33 8.79 2.87
CA ASP A 134 -8.10 10.03 2.95
C ASP A 134 -9.03 10.20 1.74
N ILE A 135 -8.63 9.66 0.60
CA ILE A 135 -9.43 9.57 -0.63
C ILE A 135 -9.39 8.12 -1.10
N SER A 136 -10.50 7.40 -0.89
CA SER A 136 -10.70 6.04 -1.39
C SER A 136 -11.22 6.11 -2.82
N LEU A 137 -10.48 5.48 -3.75
CA LEU A 137 -10.83 5.39 -5.15
C LEU A 137 -11.52 4.03 -5.42
N PRO A 138 -12.54 3.96 -6.29
CA PRO A 138 -13.10 2.69 -6.69
C PRO A 138 -12.07 1.79 -7.38
N GLY A 139 -11.81 0.63 -6.78
CA GLY A 139 -10.89 -0.39 -7.26
C GLY A 139 -11.63 -1.65 -7.70
N ALA A 140 -11.05 -2.36 -8.66
CA ALA A 140 -11.54 -3.65 -9.14
C ALA A 140 -11.60 -4.75 -8.06
N TYR A 141 -10.87 -4.57 -6.95
CA TYR A 141 -10.72 -5.55 -5.88
C TYR A 141 -11.35 -5.10 -4.56
N ASP A 142 -12.15 -4.03 -4.56
CA ASP A 142 -12.69 -3.41 -3.33
C ASP A 142 -13.64 -4.31 -2.53
N LEU A 143 -14.19 -5.34 -3.16
CA LEU A 143 -15.16 -6.27 -2.57
C LEU A 143 -14.58 -7.68 -2.34
N ILE A 144 -13.30 -7.88 -2.66
CA ILE A 144 -12.62 -9.14 -2.37
C ILE A 144 -12.10 -9.09 -0.94
N ASP A 145 -12.33 -10.17 -0.21
CA ASP A 145 -11.82 -10.34 1.14
C ASP A 145 -10.30 -10.56 1.08
N MET A 146 -9.55 -9.54 1.50
CA MET A 146 -8.10 -9.52 1.49
C MET A 146 -7.56 -8.77 2.71
N GLY A 147 -6.40 -9.21 3.17
CA GLY A 147 -5.59 -8.53 4.19
C GLY A 147 -5.18 -9.49 5.29
N GLU A 148 -4.45 -8.95 6.27
CA GLU A 148 -4.04 -9.69 7.46
C GLU A 148 -5.26 -10.25 8.23
N LYS A 149 -6.42 -9.57 8.15
CA LYS A 149 -7.68 -9.96 8.80
C LYS A 149 -8.26 -11.28 8.29
N GLU A 150 -7.84 -11.74 7.11
CA GLU A 150 -8.30 -13.00 6.54
C GLU A 150 -7.42 -14.20 6.94
N TYR A 151 -6.37 -13.98 7.76
CA TYR A 151 -5.54 -15.07 8.28
C TYR A 151 -6.09 -15.65 9.59
N ASP A 152 -6.19 -16.98 9.67
CA ASP A 152 -6.77 -17.74 10.79
C ASP A 152 -6.23 -17.37 12.19
N HIS A 153 -4.95 -17.02 12.27
CA HIS A 153 -4.23 -16.77 13.53
C HIS A 153 -3.58 -15.38 13.57
N ALA A 154 -4.16 -14.42 12.86
CA ALA A 154 -3.72 -13.03 12.96
C ALA A 154 -3.90 -12.50 14.40
N LEU A 155 -2.90 -11.74 14.87
CA LEU A 155 -2.98 -11.15 16.20
C LEU A 155 -4.14 -10.14 16.28
N PRO A 156 -4.84 -10.06 17.44
CA PRO A 156 -5.96 -9.16 17.60
C PRO A 156 -5.55 -7.68 17.59
N VAL A 157 -6.52 -6.81 17.33
CA VAL A 157 -6.38 -5.35 17.46
C VAL A 157 -6.16 -4.98 18.92
N ASP A 158 -5.19 -4.09 19.17
CA ASP A 158 -5.02 -3.37 20.43
C ASP A 158 -4.44 -1.98 20.17
N TYR A 159 -4.35 -1.15 21.21
CA TYR A 159 -4.00 0.26 21.12
C TYR A 159 -2.93 0.64 22.15
N VAL A 160 -2.26 1.76 21.91
CA VAL A 160 -1.28 2.36 22.85
C VAL A 160 -1.57 3.84 23.03
N ALA A 161 -0.94 4.47 24.02
CA ALA A 161 -1.03 5.91 24.19
C ALA A 161 -0.48 6.65 22.94
N LYS A 162 -1.05 7.82 22.64
CA LYS A 162 -0.55 8.72 21.60
C LYS A 162 0.90 9.11 21.92
N ALA A 163 1.78 9.05 20.93
CA ALA A 163 3.14 9.55 21.07
C ALA A 163 3.17 11.09 21.14
N ASN A 164 4.22 11.66 21.69
CA ASN A 164 4.39 13.12 21.67
C ASN A 164 4.88 13.57 20.28
N TYR A 165 4.00 14.20 19.50
CA TYR A 165 4.32 14.78 18.19
C TYR A 165 3.42 15.97 17.88
N THR A 166 3.89 16.81 16.95
CA THR A 166 3.14 17.97 16.43
C THR A 166 2.52 17.63 15.09
N GLU A 167 1.24 17.96 14.93
CA GLU A 167 0.50 17.88 13.66
C GLU A 167 0.82 19.11 12.79
N GLU A 168 0.88 18.91 11.48
CA GLU A 168 1.08 19.97 10.49
C GLU A 168 -0.27 20.52 10.01
N ASP A 169 -0.68 21.65 10.57
CA ASP A 169 -1.98 22.27 10.24
C ASP A 169 -1.96 23.09 8.93
N GLY A 170 -0.79 23.31 8.34
CA GLY A 170 -0.63 24.15 7.15
C GLY A 170 -1.42 23.65 5.93
N TRP A 171 -1.66 22.35 5.84
CA TRP A 171 -2.29 21.70 4.69
C TRP A 171 -3.79 21.48 4.82
N SER A 172 -4.39 21.63 6.01
CA SER A 172 -5.74 21.14 6.29
C SER A 172 -6.82 21.75 5.38
N LYS A 173 -6.68 23.04 5.02
CA LYS A 173 -7.61 23.71 4.08
C LYS A 173 -7.46 23.17 2.66
N SER A 174 -6.23 23.03 2.17
CA SER A 174 -5.93 22.50 0.84
C SER A 174 -6.34 21.03 0.71
N PHE A 175 -6.14 20.23 1.77
CA PHE A 175 -6.58 18.83 1.83
C PHE A 175 -8.09 18.70 1.69
N LYS A 176 -8.88 19.48 2.44
CA LYS A 176 -10.34 19.49 2.31
C LYS A 176 -10.81 19.91 0.91
N LYS A 177 -10.13 20.88 0.29
CA LYS A 177 -10.41 21.31 -1.09
C LYS A 177 -10.11 20.19 -2.08
N ALA A 178 -8.95 19.55 -1.97
CA ALA A 178 -8.51 18.48 -2.86
C ALA A 178 -9.39 17.23 -2.75
N GLN A 179 -9.78 16.83 -1.54
CA GLN A 179 -10.73 15.73 -1.30
C GLN A 179 -12.06 15.99 -2.02
N LYS A 180 -12.67 17.17 -1.84
CA LYS A 180 -13.93 17.53 -2.51
C LYS A 180 -13.81 17.54 -4.04
N ALA A 181 -12.71 18.08 -4.56
CA ALA A 181 -12.47 18.12 -6.00
C ALA A 181 -12.28 16.70 -6.58
N SER A 182 -11.55 15.85 -5.87
CA SER A 182 -11.30 14.46 -6.24
C SER A 182 -12.59 13.65 -6.31
N VAL A 183 -13.42 13.70 -5.26
CA VAL A 183 -14.72 13.01 -5.21
C VAL A 183 -15.56 13.35 -6.46
N LYS A 184 -15.67 14.64 -6.79
CA LYS A 184 -16.42 15.08 -7.97
C LYS A 184 -15.86 14.55 -9.30
N ARG A 185 -14.53 14.47 -9.44
CA ARG A 185 -13.89 13.89 -10.64
C ARG A 185 -14.13 12.39 -10.72
N VAL A 186 -13.92 11.69 -9.62
CA VAL A 186 -14.05 10.23 -9.51
C VAL A 186 -15.48 9.76 -9.82
N GLU A 187 -16.49 10.46 -9.30
CA GLU A 187 -17.91 10.17 -9.57
C GLU A 187 -18.30 10.34 -11.04
N ALA A 188 -17.62 11.24 -11.77
CA ALA A 188 -17.87 11.49 -13.19
C ALA A 188 -16.99 10.64 -14.12
N ASP A 189 -16.00 9.93 -13.58
CA ASP A 189 -15.00 9.24 -14.38
C ASP A 189 -15.44 7.82 -14.75
N SER A 190 -15.51 7.54 -16.05
CA SER A 190 -15.96 6.26 -16.58
C SER A 190 -15.12 5.05 -16.16
N VAL A 191 -13.83 5.25 -15.81
CA VAL A 191 -12.94 4.15 -15.42
C VAL A 191 -13.26 3.75 -13.99
N PHE A 192 -13.36 4.71 -13.06
CA PHE A 192 -13.72 4.42 -11.68
C PHE A 192 -15.14 3.85 -11.55
N ILE A 193 -16.11 4.36 -12.34
CA ILE A 193 -17.46 3.78 -12.41
C ILE A 193 -17.38 2.30 -12.83
N LYS A 194 -16.67 1.98 -13.92
CA LYS A 194 -16.54 0.60 -14.40
C LYS A 194 -15.73 -0.28 -13.44
N SER A 195 -14.75 0.27 -12.72
CA SER A 195 -14.00 -0.46 -11.70
C SER A 195 -14.91 -0.89 -10.55
N ALA A 196 -15.83 -0.02 -10.13
CA ALA A 196 -16.84 -0.36 -9.12
C ALA A 196 -17.81 -1.44 -9.62
N GLU A 197 -18.25 -1.36 -10.89
CA GLU A 197 -19.07 -2.40 -11.51
C GLU A 197 -18.34 -3.74 -11.59
N TYR A 198 -17.07 -3.72 -11.96
CA TYR A 198 -16.23 -4.92 -12.03
C TYR A 198 -16.06 -5.57 -10.66
N ALA A 199 -15.82 -4.78 -9.60
CA ALA A 199 -15.71 -5.31 -8.24
C ALA A 199 -16.99 -6.04 -7.81
N LYS A 200 -18.17 -5.51 -8.16
CA LYS A 200 -19.47 -6.18 -7.91
C LYS A 200 -19.60 -7.49 -8.70
N TRP A 201 -19.19 -7.48 -9.96
CA TRP A 201 -19.20 -8.69 -10.79
C TRP A 201 -18.31 -9.79 -10.21
N ILE A 202 -17.08 -9.46 -9.80
CA ILE A 202 -16.18 -10.42 -9.15
C ILE A 202 -16.79 -10.96 -7.86
N LYS A 203 -17.35 -10.10 -7.00
CA LYS A 203 -17.97 -10.55 -5.74
C LYS A 203 -19.13 -11.52 -5.99
N SER A 204 -19.97 -11.25 -6.99
CA SER A 204 -21.07 -12.16 -7.36
C SER A 204 -20.60 -13.53 -7.87
N GLY A 205 -19.37 -13.60 -8.39
CA GLY A 205 -18.73 -14.85 -8.78
C GLY A 205 -18.26 -15.67 -7.58
N GLU A 206 -17.69 -15.04 -6.55
CA GLU A 206 -17.26 -15.71 -5.31
C GLU A 206 -18.43 -16.36 -4.56
N GLU A 207 -19.58 -15.69 -4.50
CA GLU A 207 -20.78 -16.20 -3.83
C GLU A 207 -21.36 -17.46 -4.52
N ASN A 208 -21.06 -17.65 -5.80
CA ASN A 208 -21.49 -18.80 -6.61
C ASN A 208 -20.37 -19.86 -6.74
N ALA A 209 -19.91 -20.39 -5.60
CA ALA A 209 -18.76 -21.30 -5.52
C ALA A 209 -18.98 -22.74 -6.04
N PHE A 210 -20.13 -23.05 -6.66
CA PHE A 210 -20.43 -24.40 -7.14
C PHE A 210 -20.12 -24.54 -8.64
N ILE A 211 -19.11 -25.34 -8.94
CA ILE A 211 -18.79 -25.74 -10.32
C ILE A 211 -19.48 -27.08 -10.60
N LEU A 212 -20.44 -27.08 -11.52
CA LEU A 212 -21.12 -28.30 -11.95
C LEU A 212 -20.15 -29.16 -12.77
N LEU A 213 -20.10 -30.46 -12.46
CA LEU A 213 -19.18 -31.41 -13.11
C LEU A 213 -19.68 -31.93 -14.46
N ASP A 214 -20.92 -31.62 -14.84
CA ASP A 214 -21.40 -31.88 -16.20
C ASP A 214 -20.64 -31.01 -17.19
N TYR A 215 -20.03 -31.65 -18.19
CA TYR A 215 -19.17 -30.97 -19.15
C TYR A 215 -19.91 -29.89 -19.95
N ASN A 216 -21.13 -30.16 -20.43
CA ASN A 216 -21.88 -29.22 -21.26
C ASN A 216 -22.34 -28.01 -20.44
N VAL A 217 -22.75 -28.24 -19.19
CA VAL A 217 -23.11 -27.18 -18.26
C VAL A 217 -21.88 -26.33 -17.90
N TYR A 218 -20.74 -26.96 -17.63
CA TYR A 218 -19.48 -26.27 -17.35
C TYR A 218 -19.02 -25.38 -18.51
N VAL A 219 -19.05 -25.89 -19.75
CA VAL A 219 -18.69 -25.12 -20.95
C VAL A 219 -19.62 -23.92 -21.11
N SER A 220 -20.94 -24.12 -20.98
CA SER A 220 -21.93 -23.04 -21.07
C SER A 220 -21.73 -21.97 -19.99
N PHE A 221 -21.38 -22.38 -18.77
CA PHE A 221 -21.02 -21.49 -17.67
C PHE A 221 -19.77 -20.66 -17.99
N GLN A 222 -18.69 -21.29 -18.47
CA GLN A 222 -17.45 -20.60 -18.87
C GLN A 222 -17.70 -19.58 -20.00
N ASP A 223 -18.49 -19.94 -21.00
CA ASP A 223 -18.87 -19.02 -22.09
C ASP A 223 -19.67 -17.81 -21.57
N SER A 224 -20.56 -18.02 -20.59
CA SER A 224 -21.30 -16.94 -19.96
C SER A 224 -20.39 -15.96 -19.21
N ILE A 225 -19.42 -16.47 -18.43
CA ILE A 225 -18.42 -15.66 -17.73
C ILE A 225 -17.57 -14.88 -18.73
N LYS A 226 -17.10 -15.54 -19.79
CA LYS A 226 -16.29 -14.92 -20.84
C LYS A 226 -17.06 -13.80 -21.54
N LYS A 227 -18.33 -14.02 -21.88
CA LYS A 227 -19.19 -13.02 -22.52
C LYS A 227 -19.40 -11.81 -21.61
N GLU A 228 -19.66 -12.02 -20.33
CA GLU A 228 -19.82 -10.92 -19.37
C GLU A 228 -18.49 -10.17 -19.16
N GLY A 229 -17.37 -10.90 -19.12
CA GLY A 229 -16.02 -10.34 -19.00
C GLY A 229 -15.62 -9.41 -20.15
N GLU A 230 -16.18 -9.57 -21.35
CA GLU A 230 -15.92 -8.67 -22.48
C GLU A 230 -16.34 -7.22 -22.17
N ARG A 231 -17.32 -6.98 -21.28
CA ARG A 231 -17.69 -5.64 -20.80
C ARG A 231 -16.53 -4.90 -20.13
N PHE A 232 -15.58 -5.64 -19.55
CA PHE A 232 -14.47 -5.12 -18.76
C PHE A 232 -13.09 -5.25 -19.44
N LYS A 233 -13.01 -5.84 -20.63
CA LYS A 233 -11.76 -6.09 -21.37
C LYS A 233 -10.87 -4.86 -21.58
N ASN A 234 -11.47 -3.67 -21.60
CA ASN A 234 -10.77 -2.40 -21.78
C ASN A 234 -10.85 -1.49 -20.55
N LEU A 235 -11.17 -2.04 -19.36
CA LEU A 235 -11.33 -1.28 -18.12
C LEU A 235 -10.13 -0.36 -17.85
N TYR A 236 -8.92 -0.87 -18.06
CA TYR A 236 -7.66 -0.14 -17.81
C TYR A 236 -7.06 0.53 -19.06
N LYS A 237 -7.78 0.55 -20.19
CA LYS A 237 -7.32 1.26 -21.39
C LYS A 237 -7.84 2.70 -21.33
N LEU A 238 -7.10 3.58 -20.67
CA LEU A 238 -7.35 5.01 -20.73
C LEU A 238 -7.17 5.53 -22.17
N LYS A 239 -8.04 6.48 -22.56
CA LYS A 239 -7.97 7.17 -23.86
C LYS A 239 -7.01 8.36 -23.80
N ASP A 240 -6.95 9.00 -22.64
CA ASP A 240 -6.03 10.05 -22.25
C ASP A 240 -4.82 9.46 -21.51
N SER A 241 -3.69 10.15 -21.58
CA SER A 241 -2.42 9.69 -21.02
C SER A 241 -1.82 10.76 -20.13
N THR A 242 -1.39 10.37 -18.93
CA THR A 242 -0.55 11.22 -18.09
C THR A 242 0.84 11.29 -18.72
N GLY A 243 1.45 12.47 -18.75
CA GLY A 243 2.82 12.66 -19.23
C GLY A 243 3.83 12.03 -18.27
N VAL A 244 4.25 10.80 -18.53
CA VAL A 244 5.29 10.10 -17.74
C VAL A 244 6.59 10.10 -18.52
N VAL A 245 7.64 10.67 -17.92
CA VAL A 245 8.96 10.80 -18.54
C VAL A 245 10.03 10.10 -17.67
N PRO A 246 11.06 9.49 -18.28
CA PRO A 246 12.18 8.95 -17.53
C PRO A 246 12.95 10.04 -16.76
N LEU A 247 13.51 9.67 -15.61
CA LEU A 247 14.47 10.51 -14.90
C LEU A 247 15.81 10.55 -15.66
N PRO A 248 16.63 11.61 -15.49
CA PRO A 248 17.94 11.72 -16.13
C PRO A 248 18.83 10.48 -15.92
N ASP A 249 18.89 9.94 -14.71
CA ASP A 249 19.71 8.75 -14.39
C ASP A 249 19.26 7.50 -15.14
N HIS A 250 17.95 7.38 -15.39
CA HIS A 250 17.42 6.28 -16.20
C HIS A 250 17.85 6.41 -17.66
N LEU A 251 17.94 7.63 -18.20
CA LEU A 251 18.42 7.86 -19.57
C LEU A 251 19.85 7.39 -19.74
N VAL A 252 20.73 7.68 -18.77
CA VAL A 252 22.13 7.22 -18.77
C VAL A 252 22.21 5.69 -18.71
N MET A 253 21.42 5.06 -17.83
CA MET A 253 21.35 3.59 -17.75
C MET A 253 20.88 2.96 -19.08
N PHE A 254 19.91 3.57 -19.77
CA PHE A 254 19.37 3.04 -21.03
C PHE A 254 20.37 3.05 -22.18
N GLU A 255 21.43 3.86 -22.11
CA GLU A 255 22.51 3.86 -23.12
C GLU A 255 23.36 2.60 -23.02
N THR A 256 23.47 2.01 -21.83
CA THR A 256 24.36 0.86 -21.56
C THR A 256 23.62 -0.46 -21.33
N ASP A 257 22.33 -0.41 -20.96
CA ASP A 257 21.50 -1.59 -20.70
C ASP A 257 20.18 -1.56 -21.50
N SER A 258 20.18 -2.27 -22.62
CA SER A 258 19.02 -2.36 -23.52
C SER A 258 17.85 -3.16 -22.93
N VAL A 259 18.12 -4.09 -22.01
CA VAL A 259 17.09 -4.89 -21.34
C VAL A 259 16.35 -4.01 -20.33
N GLN A 260 17.07 -3.25 -19.50
CA GLN A 260 16.47 -2.30 -18.59
C GLN A 260 15.68 -1.22 -19.34
N LYS A 261 16.20 -0.73 -20.46
CA LYS A 261 15.47 0.21 -21.31
C LYS A 261 14.09 -0.31 -21.73
N ASP A 262 14.00 -1.56 -22.20
CA ASP A 262 12.71 -2.15 -22.60
C ASP A 262 11.75 -2.32 -21.41
N ILE A 263 12.25 -2.80 -20.28
CA ILE A 263 11.47 -2.96 -19.03
C ILE A 263 10.86 -1.61 -18.61
N TYR A 264 11.69 -0.57 -18.49
CA TYR A 264 11.23 0.75 -18.06
C TYR A 264 10.33 1.41 -19.10
N THR A 265 10.60 1.25 -20.40
CA THR A 265 9.74 1.80 -21.46
C THR A 265 8.32 1.21 -21.38
N LYS A 266 8.21 -0.10 -21.17
CA LYS A 266 6.91 -0.77 -20.96
C LYS A 266 6.24 -0.26 -19.68
N TRP A 267 7.01 -0.14 -18.60
CA TRP A 267 6.51 0.35 -17.32
C TRP A 267 5.96 1.79 -17.42
N TYR A 268 6.70 2.74 -17.99
CA TYR A 268 6.22 4.12 -18.19
C TYR A 268 4.98 4.18 -19.06
N ARG A 269 4.91 3.38 -20.14
CA ARG A 269 3.73 3.31 -20.99
C ARG A 269 2.48 2.86 -20.21
N ASN A 270 2.65 1.96 -19.25
CA ASN A 270 1.56 1.49 -18.41
C ASN A 270 1.18 2.53 -17.35
N LEU A 271 2.17 3.16 -16.69
CA LEU A 271 1.92 4.25 -15.74
C LEU A 271 1.18 5.42 -16.38
N ALA A 272 1.53 5.76 -17.61
CA ALA A 272 0.89 6.82 -18.37
C ALA A 272 -0.63 6.58 -18.55
N LYS A 273 -1.08 5.33 -18.44
CA LYS A 273 -2.48 4.90 -18.55
C LYS A 273 -3.08 4.47 -17.21
N ASP A 274 -2.44 4.79 -16.09
CA ASP A 274 -2.91 4.44 -14.76
C ASP A 274 -3.86 5.53 -14.23
N ALA A 275 -5.11 5.16 -13.98
CA ALA A 275 -6.16 6.08 -13.53
C ALA A 275 -5.93 6.59 -12.10
N VAL A 276 -5.34 5.76 -11.23
CA VAL A 276 -5.02 6.11 -9.85
C VAL A 276 -3.86 7.11 -9.85
N LEU A 277 -2.84 6.88 -10.67
CA LEU A 277 -1.73 7.83 -10.83
C LEU A 277 -2.23 9.17 -11.38
N ARG A 278 -3.08 9.14 -12.42
CA ARG A 278 -3.68 10.36 -13.00
C ARG A 278 -4.45 11.16 -11.95
N GLU A 279 -5.31 10.51 -11.17
CA GLU A 279 -6.04 11.19 -10.10
C GLU A 279 -5.10 11.71 -9.00
N GLY A 280 -4.04 10.98 -8.66
CA GLY A 280 -2.98 11.47 -7.76
C GLY A 280 -2.33 12.77 -8.24
N VAL A 281 -2.07 12.90 -9.55
CA VAL A 281 -1.53 14.13 -10.16
C VAL A 281 -2.53 15.28 -10.06
N GLU A 282 -3.82 15.04 -10.33
CA GLU A 282 -4.87 16.04 -10.21
C GLU A 282 -5.07 16.52 -8.76
N ILE A 283 -4.92 15.61 -7.79
CA ILE A 283 -4.92 15.94 -6.36
C ILE A 283 -3.74 16.84 -6.03
N ILE A 284 -2.52 16.46 -6.43
CA ILE A 284 -1.31 17.30 -6.24
C ILE A 284 -1.49 18.69 -6.86
N ALA A 285 -2.06 18.77 -8.07
CA ALA A 285 -2.33 20.05 -8.74
C ALA A 285 -3.32 20.92 -7.96
N THR A 286 -4.29 20.31 -7.25
CA THR A 286 -5.26 21.03 -6.42
C THR A 286 -4.67 21.51 -5.08
N LEU A 287 -3.60 20.85 -4.62
CA LEU A 287 -2.88 21.20 -3.39
C LEU A 287 -1.94 22.40 -3.54
N LYS A 288 -1.46 22.66 -4.77
CA LYS A 288 -0.72 23.87 -5.12
C LYS A 288 -1.61 25.11 -5.07
#